data_AF-A0A7Z0X974-F1
#
_entry.id   AF-A0A7Z0X974-F1
#
_cell.length_a   1.000
_cell.length_b   1.000
_cell.length_c   1.000
_cell.angle_alpha   90.00
_cell.angle_beta   90.00
_cell.angle_gamma   90.00
#
_symmetry.space_group_name_H-M   'P 1'
#
loop_
_entity.id
_entity.type
_entity.pdbx_description
1 polymer ?
#
loop_
_entity_poly.entity_id
_entity_poly.type
_entity_poly.pdbx_seq_one_letter_code
_entity_poly.pdbx_strand_id
1 'polypeptide(L)'
;MSFPERGPWGNAKWRGNCSGHVYRRLFEQLLGRVEHAVFIDPMMGSGTSIEVATEMGIKAYGLDLHQGFNILRDSIVGVTGEPGHLVLSHPPYHRLIEYSGIVWGTEAHPDDLSRCADDEDFHQKMHLAMLNQREATLPGGYYGCIIGDWRRNGVYTSYQAEIIARLPAQELAGVLIKAQHNASSSFKSYGKLDLPFIMHEYIVLFRRKTGTVLAVLGAMASQAKARLQGTWRNIVRSVLMGLGGTAPLAAIYDAVSASTDRINTNSNWREKIRQTLQIYPDFKSEERGVWGLA
;
A
#
# COMPACT_ATOMS: atom_id res chain seq x y z
N MET A 1 -3.48 15.74 -9.72
CA MET A 1 -4.77 15.74 -10.43
C MET A 1 -5.79 16.48 -9.58
N SER A 2 -6.47 17.46 -10.14
CA SER A 2 -7.38 18.33 -9.39
C SER A 2 -8.58 18.67 -10.27
N PHE A 3 -9.76 18.18 -9.89
CA PHE A 3 -11.01 18.39 -10.61
C PHE A 3 -12.10 18.75 -9.60
N PRO A 4 -12.53 20.02 -9.53
CA PRO A 4 -13.60 20.44 -8.62
C PRO A 4 -14.93 19.74 -8.92
N GLU A 5 -15.23 19.59 -10.21
CA GLU A 5 -16.43 18.91 -10.68
C GLU A 5 -16.23 17.38 -10.74
N ARG A 6 -17.29 16.62 -10.43
CA ARG A 6 -17.27 15.14 -10.52
C ARG A 6 -17.54 14.60 -11.93
N GLY A 7 -18.19 15.40 -12.77
CA GLY A 7 -18.71 14.99 -14.07
C GLY A 7 -20.04 14.21 -13.98
N PRO A 8 -20.65 13.86 -15.12
CA PRO A 8 -21.98 13.25 -15.18
C PRO A 8 -22.01 11.76 -14.80
N TRP A 9 -20.84 11.09 -14.75
CA TRP A 9 -20.76 9.63 -14.66
C TRP A 9 -21.10 9.06 -13.29
N GLY A 10 -21.71 7.88 -13.27
CA GLY A 10 -22.05 7.11 -12.07
C GLY A 10 -23.07 7.80 -11.16
N ASN A 11 -23.48 7.10 -10.11
CA ASN A 11 -24.44 7.65 -9.14
C ASN A 11 -23.76 8.62 -8.15
N ALA A 12 -24.15 9.89 -8.17
CA ALA A 12 -23.66 10.90 -7.23
C ALA A 12 -24.06 10.63 -5.76
N LYS A 13 -25.11 9.84 -5.52
CA LYS A 13 -25.53 9.42 -4.18
C LYS A 13 -24.68 8.29 -3.62
N TRP A 14 -23.89 7.60 -4.45
CA TRP A 14 -22.94 6.61 -3.98
C TRP A 14 -21.83 7.32 -3.22
N ARG A 15 -21.72 7.04 -1.92
CA ARG A 15 -20.76 7.72 -1.05
C ARG A 15 -19.34 7.35 -1.49
N GLY A 16 -18.38 8.24 -1.27
CA GLY A 16 -16.97 7.99 -1.57
C GLY A 16 -16.61 7.91 -3.06
N ASN A 17 -17.52 8.26 -3.97
CA ASN A 17 -17.30 8.17 -5.41
C ASN A 17 -16.13 9.07 -5.89
N CYS A 18 -15.30 8.55 -6.80
CA CYS A 18 -14.23 9.30 -7.45
C CYS A 18 -14.77 10.11 -8.65
N SER A 19 -14.17 11.27 -8.93
CA SER A 19 -14.54 12.08 -10.11
C SER A 19 -14.22 11.33 -11.40
N GLY A 20 -15.16 11.28 -12.36
CA GLY A 20 -14.93 10.62 -13.65
C GLY A 20 -13.80 11.27 -14.46
N HIS A 21 -13.51 12.56 -14.23
CA HIS A 21 -12.37 13.23 -14.84
C HIS A 21 -11.01 12.65 -14.40
N VAL A 22 -10.94 12.06 -13.20
CA VAL A 22 -9.74 11.33 -12.76
C VAL A 22 -9.53 10.10 -13.64
N TYR A 23 -10.56 9.27 -13.79
CA TYR A 23 -10.50 8.08 -14.65
C TYR A 23 -10.18 8.45 -16.09
N ARG A 24 -10.87 9.46 -16.65
CA ARG A 24 -10.63 9.93 -18.03
C ARG A 24 -9.17 10.30 -18.26
N ARG A 25 -8.58 11.08 -17.34
CA ARG A 25 -7.17 11.47 -17.44
C ARG A 25 -6.23 10.25 -17.32
N LEU A 26 -6.51 9.31 -16.42
CA LEU A 26 -5.71 8.08 -16.31
C LEU A 26 -5.80 7.25 -17.60
N PHE A 27 -6.99 7.09 -18.18
CA PHE A 27 -7.19 6.34 -19.41
C PHE A 27 -6.48 6.99 -20.59
N GLU A 28 -6.57 8.32 -20.73
CA GLU A 28 -5.81 9.06 -21.76
C GLU A 28 -4.30 8.81 -21.64
N GLN A 29 -3.76 8.81 -20.41
CA GLN A 29 -2.32 8.67 -20.17
C GLN A 29 -1.82 7.23 -20.30
N LEU A 30 -2.57 6.26 -19.81
CA LEU A 30 -2.12 4.86 -19.67
C LEU A 30 -2.62 3.97 -20.81
N LEU A 31 -3.78 4.28 -21.38
CA LEU A 31 -4.46 3.46 -22.39
C LEU A 31 -4.57 4.15 -23.75
N GLY A 32 -4.32 5.46 -23.85
CA GLY A 32 -4.50 6.23 -25.09
C GLY A 32 -3.59 5.82 -26.27
N ARG A 33 -2.61 4.95 -26.05
CA ARG A 33 -1.73 4.37 -27.09
C ARG A 33 -1.90 2.86 -27.24
N VAL A 34 -2.84 2.26 -26.52
CA VAL A 34 -3.08 0.82 -26.52
C VAL A 34 -4.21 0.53 -27.49
N GLU A 35 -3.89 -0.22 -28.53
CA GLU A 35 -4.89 -0.77 -29.44
C GLU A 35 -5.73 -1.81 -28.69
N HIS A 36 -7.07 -1.71 -28.77
CA HIS A 36 -8.01 -2.59 -28.06
C HIS A 36 -7.77 -2.64 -26.54
N ALA A 37 -7.66 -1.47 -25.90
CA ALA A 37 -7.47 -1.36 -24.47
C ALA A 37 -8.58 -2.06 -23.66
N VAL A 38 -8.16 -2.69 -22.55
CA VAL A 38 -9.04 -3.38 -21.59
C VAL A 38 -8.82 -2.79 -20.20
N PHE A 39 -9.89 -2.36 -19.57
CA PHE A 39 -9.92 -1.83 -18.21
C PHE A 39 -10.71 -2.76 -17.28
N ILE A 40 -10.24 -2.95 -16.06
CA ILE A 40 -10.96 -3.71 -15.03
C ILE A 40 -11.01 -2.91 -13.73
N ASP A 41 -12.21 -2.72 -13.19
CA ASP A 41 -12.43 -2.16 -11.86
C ASP A 41 -13.05 -3.24 -10.96
N PRO A 42 -12.31 -3.81 -10.00
CA PRO A 42 -12.84 -4.87 -9.17
C PRO A 42 -13.65 -4.37 -7.97
N MET A 43 -13.82 -3.05 -7.83
CA MET A 43 -14.56 -2.38 -6.75
C MET A 43 -15.29 -1.15 -7.31
N MET A 44 -16.08 -1.36 -8.36
CA MET A 44 -16.60 -0.27 -9.20
C MET A 44 -17.59 0.65 -8.50
N GLY A 45 -18.17 0.23 -7.37
CA GLY A 45 -19.22 0.94 -6.66
C GLY A 45 -20.40 1.23 -7.58
N SER A 46 -20.63 2.51 -7.87
CA SER A 46 -21.70 2.93 -8.79
C SER A 46 -21.35 2.86 -10.28
N GLY A 47 -20.14 2.43 -10.66
CA GLY A 47 -19.75 2.26 -12.06
C GLY A 47 -19.18 3.50 -12.76
N THR A 48 -18.76 4.53 -12.02
CA THR A 48 -18.22 5.78 -12.61
C THR A 48 -17.05 5.52 -13.57
N SER A 49 -16.13 4.64 -13.18
CA SER A 49 -14.97 4.25 -13.99
C SER A 49 -15.38 3.53 -15.29
N ILE A 50 -16.43 2.69 -15.20
CA ILE A 50 -16.97 1.91 -16.31
C ILE A 50 -17.68 2.79 -17.34
N GLU A 51 -18.50 3.75 -16.89
CA GLU A 51 -19.16 4.70 -17.79
C GLU A 51 -18.13 5.56 -18.54
N VAL A 52 -17.08 6.04 -17.85
CA VAL A 52 -15.99 6.79 -18.49
C VAL A 52 -15.24 5.92 -19.50
N ALA A 53 -14.95 4.66 -19.17
CA ALA A 53 -14.25 3.75 -20.08
C ALA A 53 -15.09 3.48 -21.34
N THR A 54 -16.40 3.26 -21.16
CA THR A 54 -17.36 3.04 -22.26
C THR A 54 -17.43 4.26 -23.18
N GLU A 55 -17.52 5.47 -22.63
CA GLU A 55 -17.51 6.72 -23.41
C GLU A 55 -16.23 6.88 -24.24
N MET A 56 -15.10 6.39 -23.72
CA MET A 56 -13.80 6.43 -24.41
C MET A 56 -13.59 5.26 -25.38
N GLY A 57 -14.57 4.37 -25.57
CA GLY A 57 -14.44 3.19 -26.43
C GLY A 57 -13.49 2.12 -25.89
N ILE A 58 -13.25 2.09 -24.57
CA ILE A 58 -12.39 1.13 -23.89
C ILE A 58 -13.26 -0.05 -23.44
N LYS A 59 -12.82 -1.28 -23.70
CA LYS A 59 -13.48 -2.47 -23.17
C LYS A 59 -13.31 -2.50 -21.66
N ALA A 60 -14.41 -2.58 -20.90
CA ALA A 60 -14.37 -2.46 -19.44
C ALA A 60 -15.11 -3.58 -18.74
N TYR A 61 -14.55 -4.06 -17.63
CA TYR A 61 -15.18 -4.99 -16.69
C TYR A 61 -15.30 -4.31 -15.33
N GLY A 62 -16.53 -4.14 -14.86
CA GLY A 62 -16.82 -3.66 -13.51
C GLY A 62 -17.30 -4.80 -12.64
N LEU A 63 -16.63 -5.01 -11.52
CA LEU A 63 -16.97 -6.02 -10.52
C LEU A 63 -17.15 -5.32 -9.16
N ASP A 64 -17.91 -5.94 -8.27
CA ASP A 64 -18.06 -5.45 -6.90
C ASP A 64 -18.59 -6.54 -5.97
N LEU A 65 -18.27 -6.41 -4.69
CA LEU A 65 -18.79 -7.27 -3.63
C LEU A 65 -20.32 -7.18 -3.53
N HIS A 66 -20.90 -5.98 -3.72
CA HIS A 66 -22.36 -5.83 -3.72
C HIS A 66 -23.06 -6.47 -4.92
N GLN A 67 -22.29 -6.84 -5.96
CA GLN A 67 -22.76 -7.57 -7.14
C GLN A 67 -22.37 -9.06 -7.12
N GLY A 68 -21.81 -9.55 -6.01
CA GLY A 68 -21.47 -10.95 -5.81
C GLY A 68 -20.03 -11.33 -6.18
N PHE A 69 -19.19 -10.39 -6.62
CA PHE A 69 -17.77 -10.64 -6.85
C PHE A 69 -16.94 -10.28 -5.62
N ASN A 70 -16.28 -11.27 -5.03
CA ASN A 70 -15.44 -11.06 -3.86
C ASN A 70 -13.96 -11.10 -4.22
N ILE A 71 -13.33 -9.94 -4.35
CA ILE A 71 -11.90 -9.82 -4.70
C ILE A 71 -10.94 -10.57 -3.76
N LEU A 72 -11.35 -10.90 -2.53
CA LEU A 72 -10.54 -11.66 -1.57
C LEU A 72 -10.67 -13.17 -1.75
N ARG A 73 -11.62 -13.66 -2.56
CA ARG A 73 -11.90 -15.08 -2.78
C ARG A 73 -11.88 -15.50 -4.24
N ASP A 74 -12.41 -14.64 -5.11
CA ASP A 74 -12.60 -14.91 -6.52
C ASP A 74 -11.43 -14.38 -7.34
N SER A 75 -11.10 -15.10 -8.41
CA SER A 75 -10.09 -14.63 -9.37
C SER A 75 -10.67 -13.58 -10.29
N ILE A 76 -10.09 -12.36 -10.34
CA ILE A 76 -10.54 -11.32 -11.27
C ILE A 76 -10.48 -11.84 -12.70
N VAL A 77 -9.33 -12.38 -13.12
CA VAL A 77 -9.15 -12.92 -14.49
C VAL A 77 -10.02 -14.14 -14.76
N GLY A 78 -10.33 -14.94 -13.73
CA GLY A 78 -11.25 -16.07 -13.86
C GLY A 78 -12.68 -15.63 -14.18
N VAL A 79 -13.12 -14.49 -13.65
CA VAL A 79 -14.46 -13.93 -13.89
C VAL A 79 -14.51 -13.11 -15.17
N THR A 80 -13.48 -12.31 -15.47
CA THR A 80 -13.44 -11.49 -16.69
C THR A 80 -13.11 -12.29 -17.95
N GLY A 81 -12.47 -13.46 -17.81
CA GLY A 81 -12.03 -14.32 -18.92
C GLY A 81 -10.77 -13.81 -19.65
N GLU A 82 -10.32 -12.59 -19.37
CA GLU A 82 -9.10 -12.01 -19.93
C GLU A 82 -8.46 -11.00 -18.96
N PRO A 83 -7.13 -10.80 -19.04
CA PRO A 83 -6.43 -9.78 -18.27
C PRO A 83 -6.62 -8.37 -18.85
N GLY A 84 -6.52 -7.36 -17.98
CA GLY A 84 -6.62 -5.95 -18.35
C GLY A 84 -5.27 -5.29 -18.65
N HIS A 85 -5.30 -4.21 -19.43
CA HIS A 85 -4.17 -3.28 -19.59
C HIS A 85 -4.05 -2.33 -18.39
N LEU A 86 -5.18 -2.02 -17.75
CA LEU A 86 -5.27 -1.31 -16.49
C LEU A 86 -6.27 -2.01 -15.56
N VAL A 87 -5.83 -2.36 -14.36
CA VAL A 87 -6.69 -2.88 -13.28
C VAL A 87 -6.62 -1.93 -12.08
N LEU A 88 -7.69 -1.19 -11.79
CA LEU A 88 -7.66 -0.12 -10.81
C LEU A 88 -8.90 -0.17 -9.91
N SER A 89 -8.69 -0.35 -8.61
CA SER A 89 -9.75 -0.30 -7.60
C SER A 89 -9.82 1.06 -6.90
N HIS A 90 -11.01 1.46 -6.44
CA HIS A 90 -11.18 2.47 -5.39
C HIS A 90 -11.78 1.81 -4.14
N PRO A 91 -10.97 1.14 -3.31
CA PRO A 91 -11.47 0.35 -2.19
C PRO A 91 -12.21 1.21 -1.16
N PRO A 92 -13.25 0.65 -0.51
CA PRO A 92 -13.81 1.26 0.67
C PRO A 92 -12.80 1.09 1.81
N TYR A 93 -12.09 2.15 2.18
CA TYR A 93 -11.01 2.05 3.16
C TYR A 93 -11.47 2.37 4.58
N HIS A 94 -11.74 1.28 5.33
CA HIS A 94 -12.06 1.28 6.76
C HIS A 94 -13.31 2.17 7.05
N ARG A 95 -13.91 2.08 8.25
CA ARG A 95 -15.21 2.70 8.69
C ARG A 95 -15.52 4.19 8.39
N LEU A 96 -14.81 4.88 7.48
CA LEU A 96 -15.21 6.19 6.94
C LEU A 96 -16.65 6.13 6.38
N ILE A 97 -16.96 5.06 5.66
CA ILE A 97 -18.30 4.70 5.18
C ILE A 97 -18.42 3.19 5.37
N GLU A 98 -19.35 2.74 6.21
CA GLU A 98 -19.72 1.33 6.27
C GLU A 98 -20.62 1.03 5.06
N TYR A 99 -20.25 0.05 4.23
CA TYR A 99 -20.96 -0.26 2.99
C TYR A 99 -21.94 -1.41 3.14
N SER A 100 -21.47 -2.64 3.37
CA SER A 100 -22.32 -3.81 3.60
C SER A 100 -23.17 -3.62 4.86
N GLY A 101 -24.47 -3.92 4.77
CA GLY A 101 -25.46 -3.74 5.83
C GLY A 101 -25.88 -2.30 6.11
N ILE A 102 -25.38 -1.31 5.34
CA ILE A 102 -25.73 0.12 5.49
C ILE A 102 -26.04 0.78 4.14
N VAL A 103 -25.08 0.77 3.20
CA VAL A 103 -25.25 1.29 1.84
C VAL A 103 -25.90 0.26 0.93
N TRP A 104 -25.57 -1.02 1.11
CA TRP A 104 -26.14 -2.15 0.37
C TRP A 104 -26.31 -3.37 1.27
N GLY A 105 -27.26 -4.24 0.94
CA GLY A 105 -27.61 -5.40 1.75
C GLY A 105 -28.18 -5.03 3.13
N THR A 106 -28.59 -6.05 3.89
CA THR A 106 -29.12 -5.87 5.27
C THR A 106 -28.15 -6.34 6.34
N GLU A 107 -27.12 -7.09 5.97
CA GLU A 107 -26.14 -7.68 6.89
C GLU A 107 -24.72 -7.24 6.52
N ALA A 108 -23.86 -7.16 7.53
CA ALA A 108 -22.44 -6.88 7.33
C ALA A 108 -21.77 -8.07 6.65
N HIS A 109 -20.97 -7.81 5.61
CA HIS A 109 -20.20 -8.85 4.94
C HIS A 109 -18.78 -8.91 5.53
N PRO A 110 -18.27 -10.09 5.92
CA PRO A 110 -16.96 -10.21 6.60
C PRO A 110 -15.77 -9.76 5.74
N ASP A 111 -15.91 -9.87 4.42
CA ASP A 111 -14.87 -9.51 3.45
C ASP A 111 -15.01 -8.07 2.90
N ASP A 112 -15.97 -7.29 3.41
CA ASP A 112 -16.06 -5.87 3.08
C ASP A 112 -14.91 -5.08 3.74
N LEU A 113 -14.09 -4.41 2.93
CA LEU A 113 -12.93 -3.64 3.40
C LEU A 113 -13.31 -2.44 4.28
N SER A 114 -14.58 -1.99 4.25
CA SER A 114 -15.07 -1.00 5.22
C SER A 114 -15.36 -1.56 6.62
N ARG A 115 -15.47 -2.90 6.73
CA ARG A 115 -15.80 -3.65 7.96
C ARG A 115 -14.57 -4.26 8.65
N CYS A 116 -13.36 -3.92 8.22
CA CYS A 116 -12.13 -4.43 8.85
C CYS A 116 -12.08 -4.14 10.36
N ALA A 117 -11.53 -5.09 11.11
CA ALA A 117 -11.43 -5.00 12.56
C ALA A 117 -10.50 -3.86 13.00
N ASP A 118 -9.35 -3.73 12.33
CA ASP A 118 -8.32 -2.74 12.57
C ASP A 118 -7.52 -2.43 11.29
N ASP A 119 -6.50 -1.59 11.41
CA ASP A 119 -5.63 -1.20 10.29
C ASP A 119 -4.84 -2.40 9.73
N GLU A 120 -4.42 -3.37 10.56
CA GLU A 120 -3.67 -4.52 10.06
C GLU A 120 -4.55 -5.48 9.27
N ASP A 121 -5.79 -5.75 9.72
CA ASP A 121 -6.78 -6.52 8.95
C ASP A 121 -7.03 -5.88 7.58
N PHE A 122 -7.19 -4.54 7.54
CA PHE A 122 -7.30 -3.81 6.27
C PHE A 122 -6.06 -3.98 5.39
N HIS A 123 -4.85 -3.85 5.94
CA HIS A 123 -3.62 -4.00 5.18
C HIS A 123 -3.39 -5.41 4.63
N GLN A 124 -3.76 -6.45 5.38
CA GLN A 124 -3.68 -7.83 4.91
C GLN A 124 -4.66 -8.09 3.76
N LYS A 125 -5.92 -7.69 3.92
CA LYS A 125 -6.94 -7.84 2.88
C LYS A 125 -6.60 -7.03 1.62
N MET A 126 -6.13 -5.79 1.80
CA MET A 126 -5.67 -4.96 0.68
C MET A 126 -4.46 -5.55 -0.04
N HIS A 127 -3.51 -6.15 0.69
CA HIS A 127 -2.38 -6.82 0.05
C HIS A 127 -2.86 -7.97 -0.85
N LEU A 128 -3.78 -8.81 -0.36
CA LEU A 128 -4.37 -9.88 -1.17
C LEU A 128 -5.13 -9.33 -2.39
N ALA A 129 -5.96 -8.31 -2.20
CA ALA A 129 -6.67 -7.62 -3.28
C ALA A 129 -5.71 -7.11 -4.37
N MET A 130 -4.62 -6.44 -3.97
CA MET A 130 -3.62 -5.91 -4.90
C MET A 130 -2.86 -7.02 -5.65
N LEU A 131 -2.60 -8.17 -5.02
CA LEU A 131 -2.00 -9.33 -5.70
C LEU A 131 -2.96 -9.95 -6.72
N ASN A 132 -4.26 -10.01 -6.43
CA ASN A 132 -5.28 -10.44 -7.39
C ASN A 132 -5.34 -9.48 -8.59
N GLN A 133 -5.34 -8.16 -8.35
CA GLN A 133 -5.26 -7.16 -9.42
C GLN A 133 -3.98 -7.33 -10.26
N ARG A 134 -2.83 -7.56 -9.62
CA ARG A 134 -1.57 -7.84 -10.32
C ARG A 134 -1.71 -9.02 -11.26
N GLU A 135 -2.31 -10.13 -10.82
CA GLU A 135 -2.47 -11.31 -11.66
C GLU A 135 -3.41 -11.10 -12.84
N ALA A 136 -4.43 -10.27 -12.66
CA ALA A 136 -5.37 -9.89 -13.71
C ALA A 136 -4.85 -8.80 -14.68
N THR A 137 -3.61 -8.33 -14.52
CA THR A 137 -3.05 -7.27 -15.37
C THR A 137 -2.11 -7.85 -16.41
N LEU A 138 -2.08 -7.43 -17.66
CA LEU A 138 -1.08 -7.90 -18.62
C LEU A 138 0.35 -7.51 -18.21
N PRO A 139 1.39 -8.33 -18.50
CA PRO A 139 2.78 -7.88 -18.35
C PRO A 139 3.01 -6.57 -19.11
N GLY A 140 3.60 -5.58 -18.44
CA GLY A 140 3.80 -4.23 -18.97
C GLY A 140 2.60 -3.29 -18.81
N GLY A 141 1.41 -3.82 -18.48
CA GLY A 141 0.23 -3.06 -18.06
C GLY A 141 0.32 -2.57 -16.62
N TYR A 142 -0.72 -1.86 -16.17
CA TYR A 142 -0.75 -1.22 -14.86
C TYR A 142 -1.82 -1.79 -13.94
N TYR A 143 -1.47 -1.97 -12.66
CA TYR A 143 -2.42 -2.23 -11.60
C TYR A 143 -2.27 -1.22 -10.48
N GLY A 144 -3.33 -0.96 -9.70
CA GLY A 144 -3.26 0.08 -8.71
C GLY A 144 -4.49 0.21 -7.84
N CYS A 145 -4.47 1.23 -6.98
CA CYS A 145 -5.65 1.66 -6.27
C CYS A 145 -5.67 3.18 -6.06
N ILE A 146 -6.88 3.72 -5.89
CA ILE A 146 -7.11 5.06 -5.36
C ILE A 146 -7.34 4.92 -3.85
N ILE A 147 -6.58 5.61 -3.01
CA ILE A 147 -6.61 5.43 -1.55
C ILE A 147 -6.32 6.74 -0.84
N GLY A 148 -7.06 7.04 0.24
CA GLY A 148 -6.74 8.16 1.14
C GLY A 148 -5.97 7.71 2.37
N ASP A 149 -5.34 8.66 3.04
CA ASP A 149 -4.78 8.44 4.38
C ASP A 149 -5.80 8.80 5.45
N TRP A 150 -5.59 8.28 6.67
CA TRP A 150 -6.50 8.52 7.77
C TRP A 150 -5.76 8.98 9.03
N ARG A 151 -6.31 10.01 9.69
CA ARG A 151 -5.94 10.41 11.05
C ARG A 151 -7.08 10.12 12.05
N ARG A 152 -6.78 9.40 13.13
CA ARG A 152 -7.70 9.09 14.26
C ARG A 152 -6.98 9.25 15.58
N ASN A 153 -7.63 9.88 16.57
CA ASN A 153 -7.07 10.03 17.92
C ASN A 153 -5.63 10.58 17.92
N GLY A 154 -5.33 11.53 17.04
CA GLY A 154 -3.99 12.11 16.86
C GLY A 154 -2.99 11.26 16.08
N VAL A 155 -3.29 10.00 15.78
CA VAL A 155 -2.40 9.09 15.04
C VAL A 155 -2.71 9.16 13.54
N TYR A 156 -1.68 9.33 12.72
CA TYR A 156 -1.77 9.31 11.26
C TYR A 156 -1.39 7.91 10.75
N THR A 157 -2.30 7.26 10.04
CA THR A 157 -2.06 6.01 9.34
C THR A 157 -1.97 6.27 7.84
N SER A 158 -0.81 5.91 7.28
CA SER A 158 -0.46 6.15 5.88
C SER A 158 -0.77 4.89 5.05
N TYR A 159 -1.98 4.80 4.52
CA TYR A 159 -2.44 3.58 3.83
C TYR A 159 -1.70 3.37 2.50
N GLN A 160 -1.38 4.45 1.79
CA GLN A 160 -0.57 4.38 0.58
C GLN A 160 0.83 3.81 0.84
N ALA A 161 1.45 4.16 1.98
CA ALA A 161 2.81 3.76 2.32
C ALA A 161 2.86 2.27 2.63
N GLU A 162 1.86 1.76 3.35
CA GLU A 162 1.70 0.33 3.61
C GLU A 162 1.47 -0.46 2.33
N ILE A 163 0.64 0.04 1.40
CA ILE A 163 0.46 -0.60 0.08
C ILE A 163 1.79 -0.65 -0.68
N ILE A 164 2.56 0.44 -0.71
CA ILE A 164 3.88 0.48 -1.38
C ILE A 164 4.86 -0.49 -0.72
N ALA A 165 4.89 -0.55 0.61
CA ALA A 165 5.79 -1.41 1.36
C ALA A 165 5.48 -2.90 1.19
N ARG A 166 4.19 -3.24 1.01
CA ARG A 166 3.68 -4.61 0.83
C ARG A 166 3.62 -5.06 -0.62
N LEU A 167 4.08 -4.26 -1.57
CA LEU A 167 4.12 -4.63 -2.99
C LEU A 167 5.54 -4.59 -3.56
N PRO A 168 5.77 -5.15 -4.76
CA PRO A 168 7.11 -5.24 -5.32
C PRO A 168 7.63 -3.84 -5.65
N ALA A 169 8.68 -3.40 -4.94
CA ALA A 169 9.24 -2.06 -5.10
C ALA A 169 9.70 -1.77 -6.55
N GLN A 170 10.12 -2.79 -7.30
CA GLN A 170 10.52 -2.65 -8.69
C GLN A 170 9.36 -2.48 -9.68
N GLU A 171 8.13 -2.75 -9.24
CA GLU A 171 6.91 -2.54 -10.04
C GLU A 171 6.28 -1.18 -9.76
N LEU A 172 6.65 -0.47 -8.68
CA LEU A 172 6.11 0.86 -8.39
C LEU A 172 6.39 1.81 -9.57
N ALA A 173 5.32 2.29 -10.19
CA ALA A 173 5.38 3.11 -11.41
C ALA A 173 5.04 4.58 -11.14
N GLY A 174 4.18 4.86 -10.16
CA GLY A 174 3.84 6.22 -9.81
C GLY A 174 2.96 6.34 -8.57
N VAL A 175 3.08 7.48 -7.89
CA VAL A 175 2.20 7.90 -6.79
C VAL A 175 1.66 9.27 -7.16
N LEU A 176 0.43 9.31 -7.67
CA LEU A 176 -0.20 10.56 -8.09
C LEU A 176 -1.04 11.12 -6.95
N ILE A 177 -1.01 12.44 -6.79
CA ILE A 177 -1.83 13.14 -5.80
C ILE A 177 -3.14 13.60 -6.45
N LYS A 178 -4.27 13.15 -5.90
CA LYS A 178 -5.62 13.59 -6.26
C LYS A 178 -6.12 14.57 -5.20
N ALA A 179 -6.28 15.83 -5.55
CA ALA A 179 -6.85 16.83 -4.63
C ALA A 179 -8.32 16.49 -4.30
N GLN A 180 -8.71 16.68 -3.04
CA GLN A 180 -10.09 16.53 -2.55
C GLN A 180 -10.71 17.92 -2.39
N HIS A 181 -11.81 18.16 -3.13
CA HIS A 181 -12.54 19.44 -3.10
C HIS A 181 -13.82 19.39 -2.26
N ASN A 182 -14.39 18.18 -2.07
CA ASN A 182 -15.71 17.99 -1.45
C ASN A 182 -15.65 17.08 -0.21
N ALA A 183 -14.62 17.25 0.62
CA ALA A 183 -14.49 16.43 1.84
C ALA A 183 -15.57 16.84 2.87
N SER A 184 -16.37 15.87 3.33
CA SER A 184 -17.39 16.09 4.37
C SER A 184 -16.79 16.60 5.69
N SER A 185 -15.50 16.35 5.94
CA SER A 185 -14.74 16.89 7.07
C SER A 185 -14.55 18.41 7.01
N SER A 186 -14.64 19.03 5.83
CA SER A 186 -14.53 20.49 5.65
C SER A 186 -15.71 21.27 6.25
N PHE A 187 -16.81 20.57 6.59
CA PHE A 187 -18.01 21.17 7.19
C PHE A 187 -18.04 21.10 8.73
N LYS A 188 -17.03 20.49 9.37
CA LYS A 188 -16.94 20.43 10.84
C LYS A 188 -15.95 21.48 11.33
N SER A 189 -16.44 22.42 12.15
CA SER A 189 -15.57 23.29 12.95
C SER A 189 -14.93 22.46 14.07
N TYR A 190 -13.78 21.87 13.77
CA TYR A 190 -12.84 21.51 14.81
C TYR A 190 -12.25 22.84 15.31
N GLY A 191 -12.18 23.04 16.63
CA GLY A 191 -11.71 24.29 17.23
C GLY A 191 -10.26 24.64 16.85
N LYS A 192 -9.34 24.65 17.81
CA LYS A 192 -7.92 24.84 17.49
C LYS A 192 -7.38 23.53 16.90
N LEU A 193 -7.15 23.49 15.59
CA LEU A 193 -6.52 22.35 14.93
C LEU A 193 -5.00 22.43 15.11
N ASP A 194 -4.40 21.38 15.67
CA ASP A 194 -2.94 21.30 15.82
C ASP A 194 -2.23 20.97 14.51
N LEU A 195 -2.92 20.30 13.57
CA LEU A 195 -2.36 19.83 12.30
C LEU A 195 -3.30 20.10 11.11
N PRO A 196 -2.75 20.30 9.89
CA PRO A 196 -3.56 20.48 8.68
C PRO A 196 -4.47 19.29 8.34
N PHE A 197 -5.55 19.58 7.62
CA PHE A 197 -6.46 18.57 7.06
C PHE A 197 -5.80 17.75 5.96
N ILE A 198 -6.20 16.49 5.85
CA ILE A 198 -5.87 15.62 4.72
C ILE A 198 -6.84 15.97 3.59
N MET A 199 -6.34 16.67 2.58
CA MET A 199 -7.14 17.18 1.44
C MET A 199 -6.75 16.51 0.13
N HIS A 200 -6.31 15.27 0.20
CA HIS A 200 -5.90 14.49 -0.96
C HIS A 200 -6.12 12.99 -0.77
N GLU A 201 -6.24 12.32 -1.90
CA GLU A 201 -6.05 10.88 -2.04
C GLU A 201 -4.82 10.62 -2.92
N TYR A 202 -4.33 9.39 -2.86
CA TYR A 202 -3.27 8.88 -3.69
C TYR A 202 -3.85 7.97 -4.77
N ILE A 203 -3.24 8.00 -5.95
CA ILE A 203 -3.42 6.96 -6.96
C ILE A 203 -2.06 6.26 -7.03
N VAL A 204 -1.99 5.05 -6.49
CA VAL A 204 -0.77 4.26 -6.44
C VAL A 204 -0.80 3.29 -7.61
N LEU A 205 0.15 3.42 -8.52
CA LEU A 205 0.25 2.61 -9.73
C LEU A 205 1.51 1.77 -9.72
N PHE A 206 1.34 0.52 -10.13
CA PHE A 206 2.40 -0.45 -10.34
C PHE A 206 2.33 -0.94 -11.77
N ARG A 207 3.49 -1.14 -12.41
CA ARG A 207 3.59 -1.73 -13.74
C ARG A 207 3.97 -3.20 -13.60
N ARG A 208 3.07 -4.11 -13.99
CA ARG A 208 3.27 -5.55 -13.82
C ARG A 208 4.52 -6.00 -14.59
N LYS A 209 5.46 -6.65 -13.91
CA LYS A 209 6.55 -7.41 -14.54
C LYS A 209 6.14 -8.87 -14.72
N THR A 210 6.86 -9.58 -15.58
CA THR A 210 6.70 -11.03 -15.74
C THR A 210 7.02 -11.76 -14.43
N GLY A 211 6.42 -12.94 -14.24
CA GLY A 211 6.63 -13.78 -13.06
C GLY A 211 5.36 -14.00 -12.23
N THR A 212 5.31 -15.17 -11.60
CA THR A 212 4.17 -15.61 -10.77
C THR A 212 4.14 -14.88 -9.43
N VAL A 213 2.96 -14.79 -8.80
CA VAL A 213 2.81 -14.24 -7.44
C VAL A 213 3.77 -14.89 -6.44
N LEU A 214 3.92 -16.21 -6.48
CA LEU A 214 4.78 -16.93 -5.54
C LEU A 214 6.25 -16.51 -5.67
N ALA A 215 6.75 -16.33 -6.90
CA ALA A 215 8.10 -15.84 -7.12
C ALA A 215 8.29 -14.43 -6.57
N VAL A 216 7.28 -13.57 -6.78
CA VAL A 216 7.27 -12.20 -6.27
C VAL A 216 7.29 -12.17 -4.74
N LEU A 217 6.43 -12.95 -4.09
CA LEU A 217 6.38 -13.05 -2.63
C LEU A 217 7.70 -13.59 -2.06
N GLY A 218 8.31 -14.59 -2.70
CA GLY A 218 9.62 -15.11 -2.30
C GLY A 218 10.74 -14.07 -2.39
N ALA A 219 10.75 -13.27 -3.46
CA ALA A 219 11.71 -12.17 -3.61
C ALA A 219 11.51 -11.09 -2.54
N MET A 220 10.26 -10.73 -2.24
CA MET A 220 9.92 -9.75 -1.20
C MET A 220 10.33 -10.24 0.19
N ALA A 221 10.05 -11.50 0.52
CA ALA A 221 10.46 -12.09 1.79
C ALA A 221 11.99 -12.06 1.96
N SER A 222 12.73 -12.36 0.89
CA SER A 222 14.19 -12.28 0.87
C SER A 222 14.70 -10.85 1.09
N GLN A 223 14.08 -9.86 0.46
CA GLN A 223 14.40 -8.44 0.66
C GLN A 223 14.08 -7.96 2.09
N ALA A 224 12.93 -8.36 2.65
CA ALA A 224 12.56 -8.04 4.01
C ALA A 224 13.56 -8.63 5.02
N LYS A 225 13.97 -9.89 4.81
CA LYS A 225 15.03 -10.54 5.59
C LYS A 225 16.36 -9.78 5.50
N ALA A 226 16.75 -9.33 4.31
CA ALA A 226 17.97 -8.54 4.13
C ALA A 226 17.90 -7.18 4.86
N ARG A 227 16.75 -6.48 4.81
CA ARG A 227 16.53 -5.23 5.59
C ARG A 227 16.60 -5.48 7.10
N LEU A 228 16.01 -6.57 7.57
CA LEU A 228 16.09 -6.99 8.98
C LEU A 228 17.54 -7.29 9.42
N GLN A 229 18.37 -7.84 8.52
CA GLN A 229 19.80 -8.02 8.79
C GLN A 229 20.54 -6.68 8.84
N GLY A 230 20.25 -5.75 7.91
CA GLY A 230 20.84 -4.41 7.89
C GLY A 230 20.51 -3.54 9.10
N THR A 231 19.39 -3.79 9.80
CA THR A 231 19.08 -3.05 11.05
C THR A 231 20.07 -3.36 12.18
N TRP A 232 20.66 -4.56 12.23
CA TRP A 232 21.73 -4.85 13.21
C TRP A 232 22.99 -4.02 12.95
N ARG A 233 23.34 -3.78 11.68
CA ARG A 233 24.43 -2.87 11.31
C ARG A 233 24.19 -1.48 11.89
N ASN A 234 22.98 -0.93 11.73
CA ASN A 234 22.65 0.39 12.25
C ASN A 234 22.63 0.42 13.79
N ILE A 235 22.08 -0.61 14.45
CA ILE A 235 22.08 -0.71 15.93
C ILE A 235 23.52 -0.70 16.47
N VAL A 236 24.39 -1.57 15.95
CA VAL A 236 25.78 -1.68 16.42
C VAL A 236 26.54 -0.37 16.15
N ARG A 237 26.32 0.24 14.98
CA ARG A 237 26.92 1.54 14.63
C ARG A 237 26.47 2.64 15.58
N SER A 238 25.17 2.76 15.86
CA SER A 238 24.63 3.75 16.80
C SER A 238 25.16 3.56 18.22
N VAL A 239 25.29 2.32 18.68
CA VAL A 239 25.89 2.02 19.99
C VAL A 239 27.36 2.43 20.03
N LEU A 240 28.16 2.08 19.02
CA LEU A 240 29.55 2.49 18.95
C LEU A 240 29.70 4.02 18.89
N MET A 241 28.85 4.72 18.13
CA MET A 241 28.80 6.18 18.12
C MET A 241 28.53 6.76 19.52
N GLY A 242 27.57 6.19 20.25
CA GLY A 242 27.25 6.61 21.63
C GLY A 242 28.37 6.31 22.63
N LEU A 243 29.18 5.28 22.39
CA LEU A 243 30.33 4.89 23.21
C LEU A 243 31.64 5.63 22.82
N GLY A 244 31.57 6.65 21.96
CA GLY A 244 32.74 7.45 21.58
C GLY A 244 33.53 6.90 20.38
N GLY A 245 32.93 6.03 19.57
CA GLY A 245 33.48 5.53 18.31
C GLY A 245 34.26 4.22 18.42
N THR A 246 34.76 3.86 19.61
CA THR A 246 35.49 2.62 19.88
C THR A 246 35.12 2.07 21.26
N ALA A 247 34.83 0.77 21.36
CA ALA A 247 34.46 0.14 22.62
C ALA A 247 34.85 -1.34 22.71
N PRO A 248 35.10 -1.87 23.92
CA PRO A 248 35.19 -3.31 24.16
C PRO A 248 33.88 -4.02 23.81
N LEU A 249 33.98 -5.25 23.31
CA LEU A 249 32.83 -6.05 22.89
C LEU A 249 31.77 -6.24 24.00
N ALA A 250 32.20 -6.36 25.25
CA ALA A 250 31.30 -6.45 26.40
C ALA A 250 30.44 -5.18 26.57
N ALA A 251 31.06 -4.00 26.46
CA ALA A 251 30.34 -2.72 26.55
C ALA A 251 29.32 -2.55 25.41
N ILE A 252 29.64 -3.06 24.22
CA ILE A 252 28.70 -3.08 23.09
C ILE A 252 27.50 -3.98 23.41
N TYR A 253 27.72 -5.15 24.02
CA TYR A 253 26.63 -6.04 24.42
C TYR A 253 25.72 -5.40 25.46
N ASP A 254 26.30 -4.81 26.50
CA ASP A 254 25.55 -4.18 27.58
C ASP A 254 24.70 -3.03 27.01
N ALA A 255 25.29 -2.15 26.21
CA ALA A 255 24.60 -1.04 25.57
C ALA A 255 23.48 -1.49 24.61
N VAL A 256 23.70 -2.53 23.79
CA VAL A 256 22.62 -3.06 22.93
C VAL A 256 21.51 -3.66 23.78
N SER A 257 21.84 -4.44 24.82
CA SER A 257 20.83 -5.09 25.67
C SER A 257 19.96 -4.10 26.45
N ALA A 258 20.52 -2.95 26.83
CA ALA A 258 19.78 -1.88 27.49
C ALA A 258 18.90 -1.05 26.53
N SER A 259 19.13 -1.14 25.21
CA SER A 259 18.58 -0.20 24.23
C SER A 259 17.56 -0.80 23.26
N THR A 260 17.35 -2.13 23.26
CA THR A 260 16.39 -2.75 22.33
C THR A 260 15.78 -4.05 22.84
N ASP A 261 14.45 -4.16 22.70
CA ASP A 261 13.70 -5.38 22.98
C ASP A 261 13.96 -6.50 21.95
N ARG A 262 14.73 -6.24 20.88
CA ARG A 262 15.12 -7.27 19.91
C ARG A 262 15.91 -8.41 20.52
N ILE A 263 16.58 -8.19 21.65
CA ILE A 263 17.27 -9.25 22.40
C ILE A 263 16.27 -10.27 22.95
N ASN A 264 15.03 -9.85 23.25
CA ASN A 264 13.99 -10.70 23.81
C ASN A 264 13.38 -11.64 22.76
N THR A 265 13.49 -11.28 21.48
CA THR A 265 12.96 -12.06 20.35
C THR A 265 14.02 -12.83 19.58
N ASN A 266 15.31 -12.67 19.91
CA ASN A 266 16.41 -13.40 19.27
C ASN A 266 17.42 -13.91 20.32
N SER A 267 17.37 -15.19 20.65
CA SER A 267 18.26 -15.84 21.62
C SER A 267 19.75 -15.75 21.24
N ASN A 268 20.07 -15.55 19.96
CA ASN A 268 21.43 -15.52 19.41
C ASN A 268 21.89 -14.09 19.05
N TRP A 269 21.40 -13.08 19.77
CA TRP A 269 21.67 -11.67 19.45
C TRP A 269 23.16 -11.29 19.62
N ARG A 270 23.89 -11.91 20.56
CA ARG A 270 25.33 -11.66 20.77
C ARG A 270 26.16 -12.17 19.60
N GLU A 271 25.83 -13.35 19.08
CA GLU A 271 26.40 -13.93 17.87
C GLU A 271 26.12 -13.00 16.69
N LYS A 272 24.92 -12.43 16.62
CA LYS A 272 24.54 -11.50 15.56
C LYS A 272 25.35 -10.21 15.59
N ILE A 273 25.61 -9.65 16.77
CA ILE A 273 26.52 -8.49 16.92
C ILE A 273 27.93 -8.82 16.44
N ARG A 274 28.50 -9.97 16.85
CA ARG A 274 29.84 -10.39 16.40
C ARG A 274 29.88 -10.54 14.89
N GLN A 275 28.87 -11.19 14.31
CA GLN A 275 28.75 -11.32 12.87
C GLN A 275 28.70 -9.93 12.20
N THR A 276 27.87 -9.02 12.68
CA THR A 276 27.74 -7.65 12.15
C THR A 276 29.07 -6.89 12.17
N LEU A 277 29.80 -6.93 13.29
CA LEU A 277 31.11 -6.30 13.42
C LEU A 277 32.14 -6.85 12.43
N GLN A 278 32.05 -8.13 12.07
CA GLN A 278 33.00 -8.80 11.17
C GLN A 278 32.68 -8.63 9.68
N ILE A 279 31.40 -8.63 9.29
CA ILE A 279 31.01 -8.70 7.86
C ILE A 279 30.86 -7.34 7.20
N TYR A 280 30.65 -6.27 7.98
CA TYR A 280 30.43 -4.94 7.42
C TYR A 280 31.71 -4.10 7.48
N PRO A 281 32.06 -3.39 6.40
CA PRO A 281 33.27 -2.57 6.32
C PRO A 281 33.21 -1.31 7.20
N ASP A 282 32.06 -1.03 7.82
CA ASP A 282 31.85 0.11 8.73
C ASP A 282 32.58 -0.06 10.07
N PHE A 283 33.09 -1.26 10.35
CA PHE A 283 33.69 -1.60 11.63
C PHE A 283 35.09 -2.15 11.42
N LYS A 284 35.97 -1.86 12.37
CA LYS A 284 37.32 -2.40 12.43
C LYS A 284 37.61 -2.95 13.81
N SER A 285 38.40 -4.03 13.85
CA SER A 285 38.98 -4.50 15.11
C SER A 285 40.23 -3.67 15.38
N GLU A 286 40.19 -2.80 16.38
CA GLU A 286 41.36 -2.02 16.79
C GLU A 286 42.34 -2.93 17.53
N GLU A 287 41.82 -3.75 18.43
CA GLU A 287 42.56 -4.74 19.20
C GLU A 287 41.68 -5.98 19.45
N ARG A 288 42.24 -7.05 20.01
CA ARG A 288 41.48 -8.26 20.30
C ARG A 288 40.35 -7.94 21.29
N GLY A 289 39.10 -8.04 20.81
CA GLY A 289 37.92 -7.79 21.62
C GLY A 289 37.51 -6.32 21.73
N VAL A 290 38.21 -5.42 21.03
CA VAL A 290 37.89 -3.99 20.95
C VAL A 290 37.54 -3.64 19.51
N TRP A 291 36.38 -3.03 19.32
CA TRP A 291 35.84 -2.69 18.02
C TRP A 291 35.64 -1.19 17.90
N GLY A 292 35.99 -0.65 16.73
CA GLY A 292 35.82 0.75 16.39
C GLY A 292 35.05 0.93 15.09
N LEU A 293 34.58 2.15 14.87
CA LEU A 293 34.09 2.60 13.57
C LEU A 293 35.28 2.73 12.60
N ALA A 294 35.13 2.19 11.39
CA ALA A 294 36.13 2.25 10.34
C ALA A 294 36.23 3.64 9.70
#